data_AF-A0A661VXH4-F1
#
_entry.id   AF-A0A661VXH4-F1
#
_cell.length_a   1.000
_cell.length_b   1.000
_cell.length_c   1.000
_cell.angle_alpha   90.00
_cell.angle_beta   90.00
_cell.angle_gamma   90.00
#
_symmetry.space_group_name_H-M   'P 1'
#
loop_
_entity.id
_entity.type
_entity.pdbx_description
1 polymer ?
#
loop_
_entity_poly.entity_id
_entity_poly.type
_entity_poly.pdbx_seq_one_letter_code
_entity_poly.pdbx_strand_id
1 'polypeptide(L)'
;MSKLGTISKMMMLLLVALSAALLVPVPAARADVGPKPTLDFEFVYETGAPLTITGGELLQCDDATCAAGKPLQELGPQRFSCTENACTSMAYGYSDYARLVIHFSDGVTRESQVFTVNRFHAHCRVTVREDDLVVEVRGKVFSPFASLVGGLLMVGVVVPLCLIITALWAAKAGKGTVTPESARGIFVAIWVLTALVAGGGAFISLSVPLTFLIEGLLILLYTRWRTHPPASLLAGVLLANLLTQPVFLFSLLARPTWNFLWLGGAELGIWLVEAGVLHFTQRKTLSFKEALALSLLLNAVSFGLGLLLPIPAIW
;
A
#
# COMPACT_ATOMS: atom_id res chain seq x y z
N MET A 1 0.00 18.65 -41.85
CA MET A 1 0.07 17.28 -41.30
C MET A 1 -0.93 17.17 -40.15
N SER A 2 -1.90 16.26 -40.24
CA SER A 2 -3.04 16.24 -39.32
C SER A 2 -2.62 15.82 -37.90
N LYS A 3 -3.01 16.61 -36.89
CA LYS A 3 -2.79 16.31 -35.46
C LYS A 3 -3.23 14.88 -35.06
N LEU A 4 -4.16 14.31 -35.82
CA LEU A 4 -4.68 12.94 -35.65
C LEU A 4 -3.63 11.85 -35.88
N GLY A 5 -2.75 12.02 -36.87
CA GLY A 5 -1.70 11.04 -37.18
C GLY A 5 -0.60 10.97 -36.12
N THR A 6 -0.34 12.08 -35.43
CA THR A 6 0.66 12.14 -34.35
C THR A 6 0.16 11.43 -33.10
N ILE A 7 -1.14 11.55 -32.77
CA ILE A 7 -1.75 10.90 -31.60
C ILE A 7 -1.74 9.36 -31.76
N SER A 8 -2.08 8.86 -32.95
CA SER A 8 -2.07 7.41 -33.22
C SER A 8 -0.68 6.80 -33.08
N LYS A 9 0.37 7.50 -33.54
CA LYS A 9 1.76 7.03 -33.43
C LYS A 9 2.24 7.03 -31.97
N MET A 10 1.87 8.04 -31.20
CA MET A 10 2.25 8.14 -29.79
C MET A 10 1.55 7.07 -28.94
N MET A 11 0.28 6.78 -29.22
CA MET A 11 -0.47 5.71 -28.53
C MET A 11 0.08 4.32 -28.87
N MET A 12 0.50 4.09 -30.12
CA MET A 12 1.15 2.84 -30.53
C MET A 12 2.52 2.66 -29.87
N LEU A 13 3.33 3.72 -29.79
CA LEU A 13 4.61 3.71 -29.08
C LEU A 13 4.43 3.42 -27.59
N LEU A 14 3.40 4.01 -26.96
CA LEU A 14 3.08 3.76 -25.56
C LEU A 14 2.67 2.31 -25.32
N LEU A 15 1.80 1.76 -26.17
CA LEU A 15 1.38 0.35 -26.10
C LEU A 15 2.56 -0.60 -26.28
N VAL A 16 3.47 -0.32 -27.21
CA VAL A 16 4.69 -1.12 -27.42
C VAL A 16 5.61 -1.02 -26.20
N ALA A 17 5.81 0.17 -25.64
CA ALA A 17 6.62 0.36 -24.44
C ALA A 17 6.03 -0.36 -23.22
N LEU A 18 4.69 -0.32 -23.06
CA LEU A 18 3.99 -1.02 -21.99
C LEU A 18 4.09 -2.55 -22.14
N SER A 19 3.94 -3.04 -23.37
CA SER A 19 4.08 -4.46 -23.70
C SER A 19 5.52 -4.95 -23.45
N ALA A 20 6.51 -4.12 -23.78
CA ALA A 20 7.91 -4.41 -23.51
C ALA A 20 8.24 -4.39 -22.01
N ALA A 21 7.64 -3.46 -21.25
CA ALA A 21 7.80 -3.41 -19.79
C ALA A 21 7.24 -4.65 -19.10
N LEU A 22 6.14 -5.23 -19.61
CA LEU A 22 5.57 -6.49 -19.12
C LEU A 22 6.46 -7.72 -19.38
N LEU A 23 7.42 -7.62 -20.31
CA LEU A 23 8.36 -8.70 -20.65
C LEU A 23 9.66 -8.63 -19.85
N VAL A 24 9.90 -7.56 -19.08
CA VAL A 24 11.09 -7.45 -18.24
C VAL A 24 10.85 -8.23 -16.94
N PRO A 25 11.64 -9.27 -16.64
CA PRO A 25 11.59 -9.90 -15.33
C PRO A 25 12.05 -8.88 -14.30
N VAL A 26 11.11 -8.32 -13.54
CA VAL A 26 11.42 -7.34 -12.50
C VAL A 26 12.12 -8.09 -11.38
N PRO A 27 13.43 -7.86 -11.13
CA PRO A 27 14.04 -8.38 -9.93
C PRO A 27 13.31 -7.74 -8.75
N ALA A 28 12.84 -8.55 -7.80
CA ALA A 28 12.25 -8.08 -6.56
C ALA A 28 13.33 -7.37 -5.73
N ALA A 29 13.70 -6.16 -6.11
CA ALA A 29 14.45 -5.26 -5.24
C ALA A 29 13.50 -4.92 -4.10
N ARG A 30 13.71 -5.51 -2.92
CA ARG A 30 12.93 -5.23 -1.70
C ARG A 30 13.63 -4.08 -0.97
N ALA A 31 13.35 -2.83 -1.32
CA ALA A 31 13.74 -1.70 -0.49
C ALA A 31 13.02 -1.77 0.85
N ASP A 32 13.82 -1.55 1.89
CA ASP A 32 13.49 -1.72 3.29
C ASP A 32 12.65 -0.57 3.86
N VAL A 33 11.68 -0.08 3.10
CA VAL A 33 10.94 1.14 3.49
C VAL A 33 9.52 0.77 3.88
N GLY A 34 9.33 0.60 5.18
CA GLY A 34 8.04 0.33 5.79
C GLY A 34 8.21 -0.21 7.20
N PRO A 35 7.17 -0.11 8.06
CA PRO A 35 7.19 -0.78 9.34
C PRO A 35 7.44 -2.29 9.12
N LYS A 36 8.11 -2.93 10.06
CA LYS A 36 8.47 -4.35 9.98
C LYS A 36 7.56 -5.14 10.90
N PRO A 37 7.07 -6.32 10.48
CA PRO A 37 6.25 -7.12 11.34
C PRO A 37 7.03 -7.54 12.61
N THR A 38 6.32 -7.61 13.73
CA THR A 38 6.90 -7.98 15.02
C THR A 38 6.06 -9.02 15.75
N LEU A 39 6.72 -9.89 16.51
CA LEU A 39 6.10 -10.81 17.46
C LEU A 39 6.64 -10.52 18.85
N ASP A 40 5.76 -10.25 19.79
CA ASP A 40 6.09 -10.06 21.20
C ASP A 40 5.61 -11.27 22.00
N PHE A 41 6.50 -11.93 22.74
CA PHE A 41 6.23 -13.15 23.47
C PHE A 41 6.19 -12.87 24.99
N GLU A 42 5.04 -13.11 25.60
CA GLU A 42 4.80 -13.00 27.04
C GLU A 42 4.67 -14.40 27.65
N PHE A 43 5.50 -14.71 28.65
CA PHE A 43 5.59 -16.04 29.24
C PHE A 43 4.74 -16.18 30.50
N VAL A 44 3.97 -17.27 30.57
CA VAL A 44 3.14 -17.66 31.72
C VAL A 44 3.49 -19.07 32.12
N TYR A 45 3.76 -19.30 33.39
CA TYR A 45 4.24 -20.58 33.90
C TYR A 45 3.09 -21.37 34.52
N GLU A 46 2.86 -22.60 34.03
CA GLU A 46 1.98 -23.57 34.70
C GLU A 46 2.73 -24.33 35.80
N THR A 47 4.06 -24.40 35.68
CA THR A 47 4.96 -24.96 36.68
C THR A 47 5.30 -23.92 37.75
N GLY A 48 5.62 -24.38 38.97
CA GLY A 48 5.69 -23.57 40.20
C GLY A 48 6.44 -22.22 40.09
N ALA A 49 7.75 -22.19 40.34
CA ALA A 49 8.52 -20.94 40.34
C ALA A 49 8.85 -20.50 38.89
N PRO A 50 8.77 -19.20 38.57
CA PRO A 50 9.14 -18.70 37.24
C PRO A 50 10.60 -19.03 36.88
N LEU A 51 10.82 -19.58 35.69
CA LEU A 51 12.16 -19.86 35.17
C LEU A 51 12.68 -18.67 34.36
N THR A 52 13.92 -18.26 34.58
CA THR A 52 14.55 -17.19 33.81
C THR A 52 14.90 -17.67 32.40
N ILE A 53 14.60 -16.87 31.39
CA ILE A 53 14.99 -17.13 30.01
C ILE A 53 16.47 -16.73 29.84
N THR A 54 17.28 -17.66 29.35
CA THR A 54 18.72 -17.45 29.07
C THR A 54 19.00 -17.20 27.59
N GLY A 55 18.07 -17.59 26.71
CA GLY A 55 18.15 -17.34 25.27
C GLY A 55 17.05 -18.07 24.51
N GLY A 56 17.12 -18.04 23.19
CA GLY A 56 16.23 -18.81 22.34
C GLY A 56 16.35 -18.46 20.87
N GLU A 57 15.56 -19.16 20.07
CA GLU A 57 15.48 -19.00 18.62
C GLU A 57 14.02 -19.01 18.18
N LEU A 58 13.75 -18.26 17.11
CA LEU A 58 12.49 -18.36 16.37
C LEU A 58 12.77 -19.05 15.04
N LEU A 59 12.30 -20.27 14.88
CA LEU A 59 12.42 -21.02 13.64
C LEU A 59 11.31 -20.58 12.66
N GLN A 60 11.69 -20.28 11.43
CA GLN A 60 10.79 -20.08 10.30
C GLN A 60 10.65 -21.37 9.48
N CYS A 61 9.41 -21.70 9.11
CA CYS A 61 9.08 -22.96 8.48
C CYS A 61 8.25 -22.76 7.21
N ASP A 62 8.55 -23.54 6.18
CA ASP A 62 7.81 -23.49 4.90
C ASP A 62 6.50 -24.31 4.94
N ASP A 63 6.35 -25.19 5.93
CA ASP A 63 5.20 -26.07 6.09
C ASP A 63 4.77 -26.24 7.56
N ALA A 64 3.56 -26.76 7.76
CA ALA A 64 2.93 -26.94 9.07
C ALA A 64 3.61 -27.98 9.99
N THR A 65 4.49 -28.83 9.45
CA THR A 65 5.25 -29.80 10.25
C THR A 65 6.55 -29.19 10.80
N CYS A 66 7.08 -28.17 10.11
CA CYS A 66 8.34 -27.52 10.43
C CYS A 66 9.53 -28.49 10.59
N ALA A 67 9.57 -29.55 9.76
CA ALA A 67 10.64 -30.54 9.85
C ALA A 67 12.04 -29.97 9.48
N ALA A 68 12.08 -28.98 8.59
CA ALA A 68 13.30 -28.31 8.14
C ALA A 68 13.32 -26.82 8.51
N GLY A 69 12.82 -26.49 9.71
CA GLY A 69 12.80 -25.12 10.22
C GLY A 69 14.19 -24.49 10.27
N LYS A 70 14.29 -23.21 9.90
CA LYS A 70 15.55 -22.45 9.92
C LYS A 70 15.43 -21.30 10.92
N PRO A 71 16.46 -21.00 11.72
CA PRO A 71 16.44 -19.83 12.59
C PRO A 71 16.18 -18.56 11.80
N LEU A 72 15.43 -17.63 12.40
CA LEU A 72 15.23 -16.29 11.88
C LEU A 72 16.60 -15.67 11.61
N GLN A 73 16.89 -15.41 10.34
CA GLN A 73 18.18 -14.86 9.92
C GLN A 73 18.39 -13.49 10.55
N GLU A 74 19.56 -13.21 11.11
CA GLU A 74 19.89 -11.86 11.57
C GLU A 74 20.36 -10.99 10.40
N LEU A 75 19.55 -10.01 10.00
CA LEU A 75 19.86 -9.10 8.91
C LEU A 75 19.46 -7.67 9.29
N GLY A 76 20.46 -6.83 9.59
CA GLY A 76 20.25 -5.44 9.97
C GLY A 76 19.36 -5.29 11.22
N PRO A 77 18.17 -4.67 11.13
CA PRO A 77 17.21 -4.62 12.23
C PRO A 77 16.58 -5.99 12.53
N GLN A 78 16.39 -6.87 11.54
CA GLN A 78 15.75 -8.17 11.74
C GLN A 78 16.56 -9.03 12.72
N ARG A 79 15.91 -9.45 13.81
CA ARG A 79 16.48 -10.28 14.88
C ARG A 79 15.39 -10.88 15.77
N PHE A 80 15.74 -11.92 16.51
CA PHE A 80 15.00 -12.43 17.66
C PHE A 80 15.83 -12.16 18.91
N SER A 81 15.23 -11.61 19.96
CA SER A 81 15.94 -11.24 21.19
C SER A 81 15.08 -11.52 22.41
N CYS A 82 15.70 -12.03 23.48
CA CYS A 82 15.03 -12.30 24.74
C CYS A 82 15.61 -11.47 25.89
N THR A 83 14.73 -11.09 26.81
CA THR A 83 15.05 -10.69 28.19
C THR A 83 14.82 -11.88 29.12
N GLU A 84 14.98 -11.68 30.43
CA GLU A 84 14.74 -12.72 31.45
C GLU A 84 13.32 -13.30 31.46
N ASN A 85 12.33 -12.57 30.91
CA ASN A 85 10.91 -12.88 31.05
C ASN A 85 10.07 -12.63 29.78
N ALA A 86 10.66 -12.13 28.70
CA ALA A 86 9.98 -11.83 27.45
C ALA A 86 10.92 -12.05 26.27
N CYS A 87 10.34 -12.31 25.10
CA CYS A 87 11.10 -12.30 23.85
C CYS A 87 10.39 -11.44 22.82
N THR A 88 11.15 -10.90 21.87
CA THR A 88 10.63 -10.11 20.77
C THR A 88 11.34 -10.51 19.48
N SER A 89 10.60 -10.56 18.37
CA SER A 89 11.21 -10.60 17.04
C SER A 89 10.72 -9.46 16.17
N MET A 90 11.57 -9.11 15.22
CA MET A 90 11.23 -8.29 14.08
C MET A 90 11.81 -8.95 12.84
N ALA A 91 11.03 -9.02 11.76
CA ALA A 91 11.47 -9.62 10.50
C ALA A 91 11.10 -8.76 9.30
N TYR A 92 11.82 -8.93 8.19
CA TYR A 92 11.44 -8.38 6.88
C TYR A 92 10.26 -9.12 6.24
N GLY A 93 9.89 -10.25 6.82
CA GLY A 93 8.75 -11.09 6.52
C GLY A 93 8.89 -12.36 7.34
N TYR A 94 7.79 -12.87 7.86
CA TYR A 94 7.77 -14.19 8.48
C TYR A 94 7.35 -15.23 7.44
N SER A 95 7.85 -16.46 7.56
CA SER A 95 7.19 -17.59 6.93
C SER A 95 5.81 -17.81 7.58
N ASP A 96 4.89 -18.43 6.84
CA ASP A 96 3.52 -18.69 7.31
C ASP A 96 3.49 -19.47 8.63
N TYR A 97 4.50 -20.30 8.87
CA TYR A 97 4.64 -21.15 10.04
C TYR A 97 5.92 -20.82 10.81
N ALA A 98 5.84 -20.88 12.13
CA ALA A 98 6.97 -20.69 13.02
C ALA A 98 6.95 -21.68 14.20
N ARG A 99 8.13 -21.88 14.79
CA ARG A 99 8.31 -22.61 16.05
C ARG A 99 9.23 -21.82 16.97
N LEU A 100 8.86 -21.71 18.24
CA LEU A 100 9.63 -21.03 19.26
C LEU A 100 10.48 -22.05 20.02
N VAL A 101 11.77 -21.78 20.18
CA VAL A 101 12.71 -22.61 20.95
C VAL A 101 13.33 -21.72 22.03
N ILE A 102 13.21 -22.09 23.31
CA ILE A 102 13.68 -21.27 24.43
C ILE A 102 14.59 -22.06 25.35
N HIS A 103 15.70 -21.44 25.74
CA HIS A 103 16.62 -21.95 26.75
C HIS A 103 16.31 -21.30 28.09
N PHE A 104 16.14 -22.11 29.13
CA PHE A 104 15.82 -21.66 30.49
C PHE A 104 17.01 -21.83 31.44
N SER A 105 16.92 -21.19 32.61
CA SER A 105 17.93 -21.22 33.67
C SER A 105 18.10 -22.58 34.34
N ASP A 106 17.13 -23.49 34.19
CA ASP A 106 17.22 -24.88 34.63
C ASP A 106 18.10 -25.76 33.70
N GLY A 107 18.62 -25.17 32.61
CA GLY A 107 19.41 -25.87 31.60
C GLY A 107 18.56 -26.66 30.60
N VAL A 108 17.23 -26.60 30.70
CA VAL A 108 16.31 -27.30 29.80
C VAL A 108 15.94 -26.37 28.65
N THR A 109 15.97 -26.93 27.43
CA THR A 109 15.45 -26.27 26.23
C THR A 109 14.05 -26.78 25.96
N ARG A 110 13.10 -25.88 25.76
CA ARG A 110 11.70 -26.23 25.46
C ARG A 110 11.31 -25.66 24.11
N GLU A 111 10.56 -26.45 23.35
CA GLU A 111 10.04 -26.07 22.03
C GLU A 111 8.53 -25.89 22.08
N SER A 112 8.02 -25.00 21.22
CA SER A 112 6.58 -24.86 21.01
C SER A 112 6.03 -25.82 19.98
N GLN A 113 4.70 -25.93 19.95
CA GLN A 113 4.02 -26.38 18.74
C GLN A 113 4.31 -25.45 17.55
N VAL A 114 4.10 -25.93 16.33
CA VAL A 114 4.14 -25.06 15.14
C VAL A 114 2.90 -24.16 15.16
N PHE A 115 3.08 -22.86 15.00
CA PHE A 115 2.01 -21.88 14.98
C PHE A 115 2.09 -20.99 13.73
N THR A 116 0.95 -20.45 13.31
CA THR A 116 0.87 -19.60 12.12
C THR A 116 1.12 -18.14 12.44
N VAL A 117 1.96 -17.47 11.63
CA VAL A 117 2.24 -16.04 11.73
C VAL A 117 1.47 -15.30 10.64
N ASN A 118 0.25 -14.90 10.93
CA ASN A 118 -0.64 -14.23 9.96
C ASN A 118 -0.97 -12.78 10.33
N ARG A 119 -0.15 -12.15 11.18
CA ARG A 119 -0.37 -10.77 11.64
C ARG A 119 0.91 -9.97 11.60
N PHE A 120 0.76 -8.72 11.19
CA PHE A 120 1.85 -7.77 11.12
C PHE A 120 2.42 -7.41 12.50
N HIS A 121 1.57 -7.26 13.52
CA HIS A 121 2.01 -7.20 14.91
C HIS A 121 1.19 -8.20 15.72
N ALA A 122 1.85 -9.13 16.40
CA ALA A 122 1.19 -10.12 17.24
C ALA A 122 1.76 -10.15 18.65
N HIS A 123 0.88 -10.24 19.64
CA HIS A 123 1.25 -10.60 20.99
C HIS A 123 1.01 -12.10 21.16
N CYS A 124 2.06 -12.85 21.44
CA CYS A 124 2.03 -14.28 21.65
C CYS A 124 2.07 -14.55 23.16
N ARG A 125 1.04 -15.21 23.68
CA ARG A 125 1.11 -15.76 25.04
C ARG A 125 1.77 -17.12 24.97
N VAL A 126 2.89 -17.28 25.66
CA VAL A 126 3.63 -18.54 25.73
C VAL A 126 3.38 -19.16 27.09
N THR A 127 2.75 -20.33 27.10
CA THR A 127 2.55 -21.10 28.32
C THR A 127 3.71 -22.07 28.48
N VAL A 128 4.47 -21.92 29.57
CA VAL A 128 5.62 -22.77 29.90
C VAL A 128 5.13 -23.94 30.74
N ARG A 129 5.31 -25.15 30.21
CA ARG A 129 5.03 -26.41 30.86
C ARG A 129 6.33 -27.12 31.24
N GLU A 130 6.20 -28.30 31.82
CA GLU A 130 7.35 -29.09 32.26
C GLU A 130 8.29 -29.41 31.09
N ASP A 131 7.74 -29.89 29.97
CA ASP A 131 8.50 -30.38 28.82
C ASP A 131 8.36 -29.54 27.54
N ASP A 132 7.31 -28.72 27.42
CA ASP A 132 6.97 -28.01 26.19
C ASP A 132 6.55 -26.55 26.41
N LEU A 133 6.40 -25.84 25.28
CA LEU A 133 5.80 -24.52 25.22
C LEU A 133 4.49 -24.59 24.45
N VAL A 134 3.48 -23.85 24.90
CA VAL A 134 2.25 -23.64 24.13
C VAL A 134 2.10 -22.19 23.76
N VAL A 135 2.22 -21.88 22.48
CA VAL A 135 2.09 -20.53 21.93
C VAL A 135 0.64 -20.26 21.50
N GLU A 136 0.01 -19.27 22.12
CA GLU A 136 -1.28 -18.72 21.68
C GLU A 136 -1.06 -17.34 21.05
N VAL A 137 -1.32 -17.21 19.76
CA VAL A 137 -1.23 -15.93 19.06
C VAL A 137 -2.46 -15.08 19.41
N ARG A 138 -2.28 -14.12 20.32
CA ARG A 138 -3.31 -13.14 20.72
C ARG A 138 -3.18 -11.90 19.86
N GLY A 139 -4.05 -11.78 18.88
CA GLY A 139 -4.12 -10.54 18.13
C GLY A 139 -5.19 -9.61 18.69
N LYS A 140 -4.81 -8.38 19.05
CA LYS A 140 -5.78 -7.29 19.05
C LYS A 140 -6.15 -7.01 17.58
N VAL A 141 -7.44 -7.12 17.28
CA VAL A 141 -8.02 -6.83 15.95
C VAL A 141 -7.94 -5.34 15.62
N PHE A 142 -7.64 -4.50 16.61
CA PHE A 142 -7.66 -3.05 16.49
C PHE A 142 -6.31 -2.47 16.88
N SER A 143 -5.44 -2.29 15.89
CA SER A 143 -4.34 -1.35 16.03
C SER A 143 -4.91 0.07 15.92
N PRO A 144 -4.65 0.97 16.87
CA PRO A 144 -4.97 2.40 16.73
C PRO A 144 -4.43 2.97 15.41
N PHE A 145 -3.28 2.44 14.96
CA PHE A 145 -2.70 2.75 13.66
C PHE A 145 -3.58 2.26 12.50
N ALA A 146 -4.07 1.01 12.51
CA ALA A 146 -4.99 0.52 11.48
C ALA A 146 -6.30 1.33 11.44
N SER A 147 -6.77 1.81 12.59
CA SER A 147 -7.97 2.66 12.70
C SER A 147 -7.73 4.06 12.16
N LEU A 148 -6.57 4.65 12.46
CA LEU A 148 -6.12 5.92 11.92
C LEU A 148 -5.97 5.85 10.40
N VAL A 149 -5.31 4.80 9.90
CA VAL A 149 -5.13 4.53 8.46
C VAL A 149 -6.48 4.32 7.79
N GLY A 150 -7.35 3.47 8.33
CA GLY A 150 -8.70 3.28 7.82
C GLY A 150 -9.51 4.58 7.81
N GLY A 151 -9.40 5.40 8.86
CA GLY A 151 -10.02 6.72 8.93
C GLY A 151 -9.48 7.69 7.87
N LEU A 152 -8.17 7.76 7.68
CA LEU A 152 -7.52 8.56 6.64
C LEU A 152 -7.94 8.13 5.23
N LEU A 153 -8.04 6.82 4.97
CA LEU A 153 -8.53 6.28 3.70
C LEU A 153 -9.99 6.66 3.47
N MET A 154 -10.84 6.55 4.50
CA MET A 154 -12.25 6.95 4.41
C MET A 154 -12.42 8.46 4.17
N VAL A 155 -11.63 9.31 4.84
CA VAL A 155 -11.59 10.76 4.55
C VAL A 155 -11.13 11.01 3.12
N GLY A 156 -10.12 10.26 2.66
CA GLY A 156 -9.63 10.26 1.30
C GLY A 156 -10.68 9.89 0.25
N VAL A 157 -11.73 9.15 0.58
CA VAL A 157 -12.80 8.81 -0.38
C VAL A 157 -14.00 9.74 -0.26
N VAL A 158 -14.49 9.96 0.96
CA VAL A 158 -15.75 10.69 1.22
C VAL A 158 -15.60 12.16 0.86
N VAL A 159 -14.49 12.80 1.25
CA VAL A 159 -14.31 14.24 1.00
C VAL A 159 -14.17 14.53 -0.49
N PRO A 160 -13.37 13.78 -1.29
CA PRO A 160 -13.35 13.96 -2.74
C PRO A 160 -14.68 13.69 -3.42
N LEU A 161 -15.46 12.69 -2.98
CA LEU A 161 -16.82 12.49 -3.51
C LEU A 161 -17.69 13.72 -3.27
N CYS A 162 -17.66 14.30 -2.06
CA CYS A 162 -18.37 15.54 -1.78
C CYS A 162 -17.88 16.70 -2.65
N LEU A 163 -16.57 16.83 -2.88
CA LEU A 163 -15.99 17.86 -3.74
C LEU A 163 -16.39 17.66 -5.21
N ILE A 164 -16.40 16.42 -5.72
CA ILE A 164 -16.86 16.09 -7.06
C ILE A 164 -18.34 16.42 -7.21
N ILE A 165 -19.19 15.99 -6.26
CA ILE A 165 -20.63 16.28 -6.28
C ILE A 165 -20.86 17.79 -6.28
N THR A 166 -20.12 18.53 -5.44
CA THR A 166 -20.22 20.00 -5.38
C THR A 166 -19.77 20.64 -6.69
N ALA A 167 -18.67 20.17 -7.29
CA ALA A 167 -18.18 20.65 -8.58
C ALA A 167 -19.17 20.35 -9.72
N LEU A 168 -19.76 19.16 -9.73
CA LEU A 168 -20.81 18.76 -10.69
C LEU A 168 -22.06 19.60 -10.52
N TRP A 169 -22.48 19.85 -9.28
CA TRP A 169 -23.65 20.67 -8.97
C TRP A 169 -23.41 22.12 -9.38
N ALA A 170 -22.24 22.69 -9.07
CA ALA A 170 -21.83 24.02 -9.52
C ALA A 170 -21.76 24.11 -11.06
N ALA A 171 -21.25 23.08 -11.73
CA ALA A 171 -21.20 23.00 -13.19
C ALA A 171 -22.58 22.79 -13.83
N LYS A 172 -23.56 22.25 -13.10
CA LYS A 172 -24.95 22.13 -13.57
C LYS A 172 -25.74 23.42 -13.33
N ALA A 173 -25.51 24.07 -12.18
CA ALA A 173 -26.18 25.31 -11.78
C ALA A 173 -25.67 26.54 -12.55
N GLY A 174 -24.38 26.58 -12.88
CA GLY A 174 -23.79 27.60 -13.75
C GLY A 174 -23.40 27.00 -15.10
N LYS A 175 -23.74 27.64 -16.23
CA LYS A 175 -23.33 27.25 -17.60
C LYS A 175 -21.80 27.39 -17.84
N GLY A 176 -20.97 27.26 -16.80
CA GLY A 176 -19.55 27.57 -16.72
C GLY A 176 -18.63 26.36 -16.52
N THR A 177 -17.33 26.55 -16.73
CA THR A 177 -16.25 25.69 -16.21
C THR A 177 -15.95 26.14 -14.78
N VAL A 178 -15.67 25.21 -13.87
CA VAL A 178 -15.20 25.56 -12.52
C VAL A 178 -13.76 26.08 -12.66
N THR A 179 -13.56 27.39 -12.48
CA THR A 179 -12.23 28.01 -12.56
C THR A 179 -11.59 28.06 -11.17
N PRO A 180 -10.24 28.08 -11.08
CA PRO A 180 -9.55 28.25 -9.80
C PRO A 180 -9.96 29.51 -9.04
N GLU A 181 -10.32 30.57 -9.77
CA GLU A 181 -10.78 31.85 -9.21
C GLU A 181 -12.17 31.74 -8.59
N SER A 182 -13.12 31.13 -9.31
CA SER A 182 -14.52 31.00 -8.85
C SER A 182 -14.70 29.95 -7.74
N ALA A 183 -13.79 28.98 -7.66
CA ALA A 183 -13.86 27.88 -6.72
C ALA A 183 -12.58 27.72 -5.88
N ARG A 184 -11.93 28.85 -5.53
CA ARG A 184 -10.65 28.87 -4.81
C ARG A 184 -10.63 27.97 -3.58
N GLY A 185 -11.71 27.97 -2.78
CA GLY A 185 -11.84 27.11 -1.60
C GLY A 185 -11.79 25.62 -1.91
N ILE A 186 -12.45 25.18 -2.99
CA ILE A 186 -12.45 23.78 -3.45
C ILE A 186 -11.03 23.39 -3.90
N PHE A 187 -10.36 24.25 -4.67
CA PHE A 187 -8.98 23.98 -5.10
C PHE A 187 -8.03 23.86 -3.91
N VAL A 188 -8.08 24.80 -2.97
CA VAL A 188 -7.25 24.73 -1.75
C VAL A 188 -7.52 23.44 -0.97
N ALA A 189 -8.80 23.06 -0.81
CA ALA A 189 -9.16 21.82 -0.15
C ALA A 189 -8.58 20.59 -0.85
N ILE A 190 -8.66 20.50 -2.18
CA ILE A 190 -8.07 19.40 -2.96
C ILE A 190 -6.57 19.30 -2.70
N TRP A 191 -5.85 20.42 -2.78
CA TRP A 191 -4.39 20.45 -2.56
C TRP A 191 -4.00 20.05 -1.14
N VAL A 192 -4.69 20.58 -0.12
CA VAL A 192 -4.43 20.25 1.28
C VAL A 192 -4.70 18.77 1.55
N LEU A 193 -5.83 18.24 1.09
CA LEU A 193 -6.17 16.82 1.26
C LEU A 193 -5.19 15.92 0.52
N THR A 194 -4.78 16.29 -0.69
CA THR A 194 -3.75 15.57 -1.45
C THR A 194 -2.44 15.54 -0.69
N ALA A 195 -1.98 16.66 -0.13
CA ALA A 195 -0.76 16.71 0.66
C ALA A 195 -0.86 15.82 1.91
N LEU A 196 -2.00 15.81 2.59
CA LEU A 196 -2.25 14.95 3.76
C LEU A 196 -2.27 13.47 3.39
N VAL A 197 -2.94 13.09 2.29
CA VAL A 197 -3.01 11.69 1.84
C VAL A 197 -1.68 11.23 1.26
N ALA A 198 -0.96 12.07 0.51
CA ALA A 198 0.39 11.76 0.04
C ALA A 198 1.37 11.62 1.20
N GLY A 199 1.32 12.53 2.18
CA GLY A 199 2.15 12.49 3.39
C GLY A 199 1.85 11.28 4.27
N GLY A 200 0.58 11.02 4.58
CA GLY A 200 0.16 9.84 5.33
C GLY A 200 0.40 8.53 4.57
N GLY A 201 0.15 8.54 3.26
CA GLY A 201 0.42 7.44 2.34
C GLY A 201 1.90 7.08 2.30
N ALA A 202 2.81 8.07 2.31
CA ALA A 202 4.25 7.84 2.33
C ALA A 202 4.73 7.01 3.53
N PHE A 203 4.04 7.05 4.67
CA PHE A 203 4.34 6.19 5.82
C PHE A 203 3.99 4.72 5.57
N ILE A 204 3.00 4.45 4.72
CA ILE A 204 2.50 3.10 4.42
C ILE A 204 3.19 2.53 3.17
N SER A 205 3.32 3.36 2.14
CA SER A 205 3.91 3.01 0.87
C SER A 205 4.47 4.24 0.17
N LEU A 206 5.71 4.13 -0.31
CA LEU A 206 6.32 5.13 -1.20
C LEU A 206 5.62 5.22 -2.55
N SER A 207 4.79 4.24 -2.93
CA SER A 207 4.07 4.27 -4.22
C SER A 207 3.13 5.47 -4.33
N VAL A 208 2.41 5.81 -3.26
CA VAL A 208 1.41 6.89 -3.27
C VAL A 208 2.03 8.26 -3.56
N PRO A 209 3.03 8.76 -2.80
CA PRO A 209 3.64 10.06 -3.11
C PRO A 209 4.36 10.04 -4.47
N LEU A 210 4.94 8.90 -4.88
CA LEU A 210 5.59 8.82 -6.17
C LEU A 210 4.57 8.92 -7.32
N THR A 211 3.41 8.27 -7.20
CA THR A 211 2.33 8.39 -8.19
C THR A 211 1.89 9.85 -8.34
N PHE A 212 1.60 10.55 -7.24
CA PHE A 212 1.24 11.97 -7.30
C PHE A 212 2.31 12.83 -7.97
N LEU A 213 3.59 12.56 -7.69
CA LEU A 213 4.71 13.27 -8.31
C LEU A 213 4.80 13.00 -9.82
N ILE A 214 4.79 11.72 -10.22
CA ILE A 214 4.89 11.30 -11.63
C ILE A 214 3.74 11.89 -12.43
N GLU A 215 2.51 11.75 -11.95
CA GLU A 215 1.33 12.22 -12.67
C GLU A 215 1.26 13.74 -12.73
N GLY A 216 1.68 14.41 -11.65
CA GLY A 216 1.84 15.86 -11.65
C GLY A 216 2.80 16.33 -12.75
N LEU A 217 3.96 15.67 -12.86
CA LEU A 217 4.94 15.96 -13.90
C LEU A 217 4.38 15.67 -15.31
N LEU A 218 3.72 14.54 -15.51
CA LEU A 218 3.10 14.18 -16.79
C LEU A 218 2.04 15.21 -17.21
N ILE A 219 1.24 15.72 -16.27
CA ILE A 219 0.25 16.77 -16.55
C ILE A 219 0.90 18.10 -16.90
N LEU A 220 1.98 18.49 -16.21
CA LEU A 220 2.73 19.69 -16.57
C LEU A 220 3.33 19.59 -17.98
N LEU A 221 3.86 18.42 -18.36
CA LEU A 221 4.34 18.16 -19.72
C LEU A 221 3.20 18.20 -20.74
N TYR A 222 2.09 17.53 -20.44
CA TYR A 222 0.90 17.48 -21.31
C TYR A 222 0.29 18.86 -21.54
N THR A 223 0.12 19.64 -20.47
CA THR A 223 -0.45 21.00 -20.53
C THR A 223 0.44 21.95 -21.30
N ARG A 224 1.77 21.85 -21.14
CA ARG A 224 2.73 22.58 -21.96
C ARG A 224 2.63 22.21 -23.44
N TRP A 225 2.47 20.92 -23.74
CA TRP A 225 2.36 20.44 -25.12
C TRP A 225 1.04 20.83 -25.80
N ARG A 226 -0.08 20.74 -25.08
CA ARG A 226 -1.42 21.02 -25.61
C ARG A 226 -1.92 22.44 -25.32
N THR A 227 -1.10 23.29 -24.70
CA THR A 227 -1.44 24.68 -24.32
C THR A 227 -2.71 24.79 -23.46
N HIS A 228 -2.95 23.81 -22.59
CA HIS A 228 -4.07 23.84 -21.65
C HIS A 228 -3.70 24.55 -20.34
N PRO A 229 -4.68 25.11 -19.60
CA PRO A 229 -4.43 25.69 -18.29
C PRO A 229 -3.96 24.61 -17.30
N PRO A 230 -2.74 24.72 -16.73
CA PRO A 230 -2.16 23.64 -15.93
C PRO A 230 -2.87 23.47 -14.59
N ALA A 231 -3.28 24.56 -13.94
CA ALA A 231 -3.84 24.51 -12.59
C ALA A 231 -5.14 23.70 -12.50
N SER A 232 -6.05 23.86 -13.47
CA SER A 232 -7.33 23.14 -13.47
C SER A 232 -7.14 21.65 -13.75
N LEU A 233 -6.28 21.31 -14.71
CA LEU A 233 -5.97 19.92 -15.06
C LEU A 233 -5.24 19.19 -13.93
N LEU A 234 -4.27 19.85 -13.31
CA LEU A 234 -3.53 19.29 -12.18
C LEU A 234 -4.47 19.01 -11.00
N ALA A 235 -5.32 19.97 -10.63
CA ALA A 235 -6.31 19.76 -9.57
C ALA A 235 -7.32 18.64 -9.92
N GLY A 236 -7.69 18.51 -11.19
CA GLY A 236 -8.56 17.42 -11.67
C GLY A 236 -7.92 16.04 -11.50
N VAL A 237 -6.64 15.90 -11.84
CA VAL A 237 -5.88 14.65 -11.63
C VAL A 237 -5.68 14.37 -10.16
N LEU A 238 -5.28 15.35 -9.36
CA LEU A 238 -5.13 15.17 -7.92
C LEU A 238 -6.44 14.72 -7.27
N LEU A 239 -7.57 15.32 -7.66
CA LEU A 239 -8.89 14.91 -7.18
C LEU A 239 -9.24 13.48 -7.59
N ALA A 240 -8.91 13.09 -8.82
CA ALA A 240 -9.14 11.75 -9.33
C ALA A 240 -8.34 10.72 -8.52
N ASN A 241 -7.03 10.94 -8.33
CA ASN A 241 -6.17 10.08 -7.53
C ASN A 241 -6.54 10.04 -6.06
N LEU A 242 -6.94 11.17 -5.48
CA LEU A 242 -7.39 11.22 -4.09
C LEU A 242 -8.60 10.30 -3.87
N LEU A 243 -9.47 10.17 -4.89
CA LEU A 243 -10.60 9.24 -4.85
C LEU A 243 -10.19 7.78 -5.10
N THR A 244 -9.35 7.52 -6.11
CA THR A 244 -9.07 6.16 -6.61
C THR A 244 -7.98 5.44 -5.83
N GLN A 245 -6.91 6.12 -5.42
CA GLN A 245 -5.77 5.52 -4.73
C GLN A 245 -6.15 4.88 -3.38
N PRO A 246 -6.93 5.52 -2.48
CA PRO A 246 -7.33 4.89 -1.23
C PRO A 246 -8.18 3.63 -1.44
N VAL A 247 -9.08 3.65 -2.42
CA VAL A 247 -9.92 2.50 -2.78
C VAL A 247 -9.07 1.36 -3.30
N PHE A 248 -8.09 1.67 -4.16
CA PHE A 248 -7.15 0.69 -4.67
C PHE A 248 -6.33 0.05 -3.55
N LEU A 249 -5.72 0.88 -2.69
CA LEU A 249 -4.92 0.38 -1.57
C LEU A 249 -5.76 -0.49 -0.64
N PHE A 250 -6.98 -0.08 -0.30
CA PHE A 250 -7.89 -0.88 0.49
C PHE A 250 -8.22 -2.22 -0.19
N SER A 251 -8.43 -2.22 -1.50
CA SER A 251 -8.71 -3.44 -2.27
C SER A 251 -7.54 -4.42 -2.27
N LEU A 252 -6.29 -3.93 -2.29
CA LEU A 252 -5.09 -4.75 -2.20
C LEU A 252 -4.93 -5.32 -0.79
N LEU A 253 -5.13 -4.49 0.25
CA LEU A 253 -5.02 -4.92 1.64
C LEU A 253 -6.11 -5.95 2.02
N ALA A 254 -7.30 -5.85 1.43
CA ALA A 254 -8.39 -6.78 1.69
C ALA A 254 -8.19 -8.17 1.05
N ARG A 255 -7.28 -8.30 0.07
CA ARG A 255 -7.05 -9.55 -0.66
C ARG A 255 -5.56 -9.83 -0.81
N PRO A 256 -4.95 -10.56 0.13
CA PRO A 256 -3.50 -10.71 0.14
C PRO A 256 -2.93 -11.63 -0.95
N THR A 257 -3.77 -12.38 -1.64
CA THR A 257 -3.33 -13.25 -2.73
C THR A 257 -3.20 -12.47 -4.04
N TRP A 258 -2.01 -12.51 -4.65
CA TRP A 258 -1.68 -11.93 -5.95
C TRP A 258 -2.52 -12.51 -7.09
N ASN A 259 -3.73 -11.99 -7.28
CA ASN A 259 -4.59 -12.34 -8.40
C ASN A 259 -4.48 -11.26 -9.49
N PHE A 260 -3.71 -11.54 -10.54
CA PHE A 260 -3.53 -10.63 -11.68
C PHE A 260 -4.84 -10.23 -12.37
N LEU A 261 -5.87 -11.09 -12.36
CA LEU A 261 -7.18 -10.74 -12.90
C LEU A 261 -7.88 -9.68 -12.05
N TRP A 262 -7.76 -9.78 -10.73
CA TRP A 262 -8.30 -8.78 -9.81
C TRP A 262 -7.56 -7.46 -9.96
N LEU A 263 -6.23 -7.49 -9.99
CA LEU A 263 -5.39 -6.31 -10.21
C LEU A 263 -5.76 -5.61 -11.52
N GLY A 264 -5.81 -6.36 -12.63
CA GLY A 264 -6.19 -5.82 -13.93
C GLY A 264 -7.61 -5.25 -13.96
N GLY A 265 -8.57 -5.89 -13.28
CA GLY A 265 -9.93 -5.38 -13.13
C GLY A 265 -10.00 -4.08 -12.31
N ALA A 266 -9.23 -4.00 -11.23
CA ALA A 266 -9.15 -2.81 -10.38
C ALA A 266 -8.54 -1.62 -11.15
N GLU A 267 -7.43 -1.83 -11.86
CA GLU A 267 -6.77 -0.81 -12.69
C GLU A 267 -7.68 -0.32 -13.83
N LEU A 268 -8.41 -1.24 -14.49
CA LEU A 268 -9.40 -0.87 -15.49
C LEU A 268 -10.51 0.01 -14.90
N GLY A 269 -10.99 -0.32 -13.70
CA GLY A 269 -11.98 0.48 -12.98
C GLY A 269 -11.47 1.87 -12.62
N ILE A 270 -10.25 1.96 -12.08
CA ILE A 270 -9.58 3.22 -11.73
C ILE A 270 -9.48 4.11 -12.97
N TRP A 271 -8.91 3.59 -14.06
CA TRP A 271 -8.79 4.31 -15.32
C TRP A 271 -10.11 4.92 -15.79
N LEU A 272 -11.20 4.16 -15.76
CA LEU A 272 -12.52 4.65 -16.18
C LEU A 272 -13.08 5.72 -15.24
N VAL A 273 -12.91 5.56 -13.93
CA VAL A 273 -13.35 6.53 -12.93
C VAL A 273 -12.58 7.84 -13.09
N GLU A 274 -11.26 7.79 -13.20
CA GLU A 274 -10.42 8.97 -13.36
C GLU A 274 -10.70 9.71 -14.67
N ALA A 275 -10.85 8.97 -15.78
CA ALA A 275 -11.27 9.55 -17.06
C ALA A 275 -12.61 10.29 -16.94
N GLY A 276 -13.56 9.72 -16.19
CA GLY A 276 -14.83 10.35 -15.85
C GLY A 276 -14.64 11.65 -15.06
N VAL A 277 -13.89 11.62 -13.97
CA VAL A 277 -13.60 12.81 -13.13
C VAL A 277 -12.94 13.91 -13.96
N LEU A 278 -11.94 13.58 -14.77
CA LEU A 278 -11.26 14.52 -15.65
C LEU A 278 -12.22 15.11 -16.69
N HIS A 279 -13.02 14.28 -17.35
CA HIS A 279 -13.97 14.76 -18.35
C HIS A 279 -14.99 15.70 -17.74
N PHE A 280 -15.58 15.37 -16.59
CA PHE A 280 -16.61 16.20 -16.00
C PHE A 280 -16.06 17.50 -15.42
N THR A 281 -14.91 17.46 -14.74
CA THR A 281 -14.28 18.67 -14.19
C THR A 281 -13.69 19.57 -15.28
N GLN A 282 -13.24 19.00 -16.39
CA GLN A 282 -12.59 19.70 -17.50
C GLN A 282 -13.42 19.69 -18.80
N ARG A 283 -14.75 19.56 -18.73
CA ARG A 283 -15.62 19.33 -19.91
C ARG A 283 -15.49 20.34 -21.05
N LYS A 284 -15.02 21.56 -20.77
CA LYS A 284 -14.79 22.61 -21.79
C LYS A 284 -13.37 22.59 -22.37
N THR A 285 -12.45 21.93 -21.70
CA THR A 285 -11.02 21.88 -22.04
C THR A 285 -10.64 20.55 -22.69
N LEU A 286 -11.21 19.44 -22.19
CA LEU A 286 -10.94 18.08 -22.64
C LEU A 286 -12.19 17.41 -23.20
N SER A 287 -12.06 16.88 -24.42
CA SER A 287 -13.04 15.91 -24.91
C SER A 287 -12.99 14.61 -24.10
N PHE A 288 -14.07 13.83 -24.08
CA PHE A 288 -14.08 12.56 -23.36
C PHE A 288 -12.99 11.59 -23.84
N LYS A 289 -12.74 11.55 -25.15
CA LYS A 289 -11.66 10.74 -25.74
C LYS A 289 -10.27 11.16 -25.25
N GLU A 290 -10.04 12.47 -25.12
CA GLU A 290 -8.78 13.00 -24.59
C GLU A 290 -8.63 12.72 -23.10
N ALA A 291 -9.71 12.86 -22.31
CA ALA A 291 -9.69 12.50 -20.90
C ALA A 291 -9.39 11.01 -20.68
N LEU A 292 -10.00 10.14 -21.49
CA LEU A 292 -9.77 8.69 -21.47
C LEU A 292 -8.31 8.33 -21.82
N ALA A 293 -7.77 8.93 -22.89
CA ALA A 293 -6.38 8.71 -23.30
C ALA A 293 -5.37 9.26 -22.29
N LEU A 294 -5.66 10.43 -21.70
CA LEU A 294 -4.82 11.04 -20.69
C LEU A 294 -4.79 10.20 -19.41
N SER A 295 -5.96 9.79 -18.89
CA SER A 295 -6.00 8.92 -17.71
C SER A 295 -5.34 7.57 -17.97
N LEU A 296 -5.46 7.00 -19.19
CA LEU A 296 -4.75 5.77 -19.54
C LEU A 296 -3.24 5.97 -19.46
N LEU A 297 -2.74 7.09 -20.00
CA LEU A 297 -1.31 7.41 -19.97
C LEU A 297 -0.81 7.57 -18.53
N LEU A 298 -1.54 8.29 -17.69
CA LEU A 298 -1.18 8.49 -16.28
C LEU A 298 -1.11 7.14 -15.55
N ASN A 299 -2.20 6.36 -15.58
CA ASN A 299 -2.26 5.06 -14.92
C ASN A 299 -1.20 4.10 -15.46
N ALA A 300 -1.01 4.02 -16.78
CA ALA A 300 -0.03 3.11 -17.38
C ALA A 300 1.41 3.43 -16.94
N VAL A 301 1.76 4.72 -16.86
CA VAL A 301 3.11 5.13 -16.41
C VAL A 301 3.24 4.93 -14.90
N SER A 302 2.26 5.35 -14.10
CA SER A 302 2.26 5.19 -12.64
C SER A 302 2.30 3.71 -12.22
N PHE A 303 1.47 2.87 -12.85
CA PHE A 303 1.44 1.43 -12.65
C PHE A 303 2.75 0.78 -13.09
N GLY A 304 3.25 1.10 -14.29
CA GLY A 304 4.51 0.58 -14.80
C GLY A 304 5.69 0.92 -13.89
N LEU A 305 5.77 2.16 -13.40
CA LEU A 305 6.78 2.56 -12.42
C LEU A 305 6.55 1.91 -11.06
N GLY A 306 5.30 1.76 -10.63
CA GLY A 306 4.93 1.05 -9.40
C GLY A 306 5.36 -0.42 -9.42
N LEU A 307 5.29 -1.10 -10.57
CA LEU A 307 5.81 -2.46 -10.74
C LEU A 307 7.32 -2.54 -10.59
N LEU A 308 8.06 -1.48 -10.96
CA LEU A 308 9.50 -1.39 -10.78
C LEU A 308 9.89 -1.01 -9.35
N LEU A 309 8.94 -0.45 -8.58
CA LEU A 309 9.19 -0.15 -7.19
C LEU A 309 9.19 -1.44 -6.37
N PRO A 310 10.08 -1.50 -5.37
CA PRO A 310 9.94 -2.44 -4.27
C PRO A 310 8.55 -2.38 -3.66
N ILE A 311 7.80 -3.48 -3.75
CA ILE A 311 6.62 -3.64 -2.91
C ILE A 311 7.15 -3.88 -1.49
N PRO A 312 6.86 -3.02 -0.49
CA PRO A 312 7.18 -3.34 0.88
C PRO A 312 6.50 -4.66 1.21
N ALA A 313 7.25 -5.59 1.79
CA ALA A 313 6.71 -6.87 2.26
C ALA A 313 5.74 -6.60 3.41
N ILE A 314 4.50 -6.24 3.06
CA ILE A 314 3.35 -6.20 3.95
C ILE A 314 2.58 -7.49 3.63
N TRP A 315 3.14 -8.62 4.01
CA TRP A 315 2.47 -9.92 3.96
C TRP A 315 2.73 -10.60 5.30
#